data_AF-A0A6G3U4V6-F1
#
_entry.id   AF-A0A6G3U4V6-F1
#
_cell.length_a   1.000
_cell.length_b   1.000
_cell.length_c   1.000
_cell.angle_alpha   90.00
_cell.angle_beta   90.00
_cell.angle_gamma   90.00
#
_symmetry.space_group_name_H-M   'P 1'
#
loop_
_entity.id
_entity.type
_entity.pdbx_description
1 polymer ?
#
loop_
_entity_poly.entity_id
_entity_poly.type
_entity_poly.pdbx_seq_one_letter_code
_entity_poly.pdbx_strand_id
1 'polypeptide(L)'
;WLSDDPRVRAALDGRRASLAPFWLRMQEPSGPPTGHALVVDGEDTFTAMLAHVLRSGGLEVAVRRFDEPGLREAALAHEGPLVLGPGPGDPSDATDPKMRFLRSLTAEALGRHRHGVLGVCLGHELIAAELGLDIVRKEVPYQGAQTEIDFFGRPETVGFYNSFVARCDDGTAAELAAHGIEVSRAADGEVHALRG
;
A
#
# COMPACT_ATOMS: atom_id res chain seq x y z
N TRP A 1 29.11 -17.54 26.74
CA TRP A 1 27.85 -16.78 26.71
C TRP A 1 27.09 -17.18 25.45
N LEU A 2 25.77 -17.39 25.54
CA LEU A 2 24.95 -17.90 24.42
C LEU A 2 25.03 -16.99 23.17
N SER A 3 25.36 -15.72 23.35
CA SER A 3 25.58 -14.69 22.32
C SER A 3 26.83 -14.88 21.45
N ASP A 4 27.78 -15.72 21.87
CA ASP A 4 29.01 -16.02 21.11
C ASP A 4 28.96 -17.36 20.40
N ASP A 5 27.86 -18.11 20.53
CA ASP A 5 27.69 -19.39 19.83
C ASP A 5 27.56 -19.13 18.32
N PRO A 6 28.43 -19.74 17.48
CA PRO A 6 28.39 -19.56 16.02
C PRO A 6 27.04 -19.89 15.39
N ARG A 7 26.28 -20.81 15.97
CA ARG A 7 24.93 -21.18 15.50
C ARG A 7 23.91 -20.09 15.82
N VAL A 8 24.06 -19.45 16.98
CA VAL A 8 23.22 -18.29 17.36
C VAL A 8 23.54 -17.10 16.48
N ARG A 9 24.83 -16.84 16.18
CA ARG A 9 25.23 -15.80 15.23
C ARG A 9 24.72 -16.07 13.81
N ALA A 10 24.91 -17.28 13.29
CA ALA A 10 24.42 -17.65 11.96
C ALA A 10 22.88 -17.55 11.85
N ALA A 11 22.14 -17.92 12.89
CA ALA A 11 20.68 -17.77 12.92
C ALA A 11 20.24 -16.29 12.96
N LEU A 12 20.96 -15.43 13.71
CA LEU A 12 20.69 -14.00 13.77
C LEU A 12 21.06 -13.29 12.45
N ASP A 13 22.18 -13.67 11.83
CA ASP A 13 22.62 -13.15 10.54
C ASP A 13 21.68 -13.57 9.40
N GLY A 14 21.21 -14.83 9.42
CA GLY A 14 20.18 -15.31 8.50
C GLY A 14 18.87 -14.52 8.63
N ARG A 15 18.45 -14.18 9.85
CA ARG A 15 17.27 -13.34 10.09
C ARG A 15 17.49 -11.90 9.62
N ARG A 16 18.67 -11.33 9.82
CA ARG A 16 19.02 -9.98 9.31
C ARG A 16 19.02 -9.91 7.79
N ALA A 17 19.44 -10.98 7.10
CA ALA A 17 19.43 -11.04 5.64
C ALA A 17 18.00 -10.97 5.05
N SER A 18 16.98 -11.38 5.82
CA SER A 18 15.56 -11.28 5.42
C SER A 18 14.91 -9.91 5.71
N LEU A 19 15.58 -9.03 6.47
CA LEU A 19 15.07 -7.71 6.80
C LEU A 19 15.37 -6.72 5.67
N ALA A 20 14.43 -5.80 5.41
CA ALA A 20 14.63 -4.80 4.38
C ALA A 20 15.89 -3.95 4.69
N PRO A 21 16.87 -3.88 3.75
CA PRO A 21 18.14 -3.17 3.97
C PRO A 21 17.97 -1.70 4.36
N PHE A 22 16.85 -1.11 3.95
CA PHE A 22 16.44 0.25 4.29
C PHE A 22 16.44 0.50 5.82
N TRP A 23 15.79 -0.38 6.59
CA TRP A 23 15.69 -0.24 8.05
C TRP A 23 16.99 -0.58 8.77
N LEU A 24 17.88 -1.34 8.13
CA LEU A 24 19.20 -1.66 8.68
C LEU A 24 20.19 -0.51 8.53
N ARG A 25 19.98 0.37 7.54
CA ARG A 25 20.89 1.48 7.22
C ARG A 25 20.34 2.85 7.59
N MET A 26 19.10 2.94 8.10
CA MET A 26 18.35 4.18 8.40
C MET A 26 18.71 5.29 7.40
N GLN A 27 18.23 5.14 6.16
CA GLN A 27 18.59 6.07 5.09
C GLN A 27 17.98 7.45 5.34
N GLU A 28 18.83 8.44 5.58
CA GLU A 28 18.43 9.84 5.63
C GLU A 28 18.33 10.44 4.21
N PRO A 29 17.44 11.42 3.98
CA PRO A 29 17.32 12.08 2.69
C PRO A 29 18.64 12.71 2.25
N SER A 30 19.11 12.37 1.05
CA SER A 30 20.32 12.95 0.47
C SER A 30 19.99 14.17 -0.39
N GLY A 31 19.57 15.28 0.22
CA GLY A 31 19.36 16.56 -0.47
C GLY A 31 18.03 17.26 -0.17
N PRO A 32 17.80 18.45 -0.76
CA PRO A 32 16.53 19.16 -0.61
C PRO A 32 15.37 18.38 -1.26
N PRO A 33 14.13 18.54 -0.77
CA PRO A 33 12.96 17.90 -1.36
C PRO A 33 12.78 18.30 -2.83
N THR A 34 12.33 17.34 -3.64
CA THR A 34 12.05 17.49 -5.08
C THR A 34 10.56 17.64 -5.39
N GLY A 35 9.70 17.46 -4.39
CA GLY A 35 8.25 17.60 -4.49
C GLY A 35 7.55 17.30 -3.17
N HIS A 36 6.22 17.35 -3.17
CA HIS A 36 5.39 17.15 -1.99
C HIS A 36 4.43 15.96 -2.18
N ALA A 37 4.28 15.12 -1.16
CA ALA A 37 3.27 14.07 -1.12
C ALA A 37 2.36 14.25 0.10
N LEU A 38 1.09 13.93 -0.08
CA LEU A 38 0.12 13.85 1.01
C LEU A 38 -0.26 12.39 1.23
N VAL A 39 -0.12 11.92 2.47
CA VAL A 39 -0.52 10.58 2.88
C VAL A 39 -1.76 10.68 3.77
N VAL A 40 -2.82 10.00 3.37
CA VAL A 40 -4.04 9.82 4.16
C VAL A 40 -3.84 8.62 5.08
N ASP A 41 -3.80 8.85 6.39
CA ASP A 41 -3.67 7.80 7.41
C ASP A 41 -5.04 7.19 7.73
N GLY A 42 -5.18 5.88 7.46
CA GLY A 42 -6.39 5.08 7.70
C GLY A 42 -6.48 4.49 9.11
N GLU A 43 -5.75 5.05 10.07
CA GLU A 43 -5.54 4.56 11.44
C GLU A 43 -4.55 3.40 11.53
N ASP A 44 -3.44 3.49 10.81
CA ASP A 44 -2.37 2.50 10.87
C ASP A 44 -1.01 3.17 11.12
N THR A 45 -0.32 2.66 12.13
CA THR A 45 1.03 3.13 12.48
C THR A 45 2.07 2.91 11.37
N PHE A 46 1.82 1.99 10.42
CA PHE A 46 2.63 1.83 9.21
C PHE A 46 2.70 3.10 8.37
N THR A 47 1.74 4.02 8.49
CA THR A 47 1.75 5.29 7.77
C THR A 47 3.01 6.12 8.08
N ALA A 48 3.53 6.06 9.30
CA ALA A 48 4.78 6.74 9.67
C ALA A 48 6.00 6.13 8.95
N MET A 49 6.04 4.80 8.81
CA MET A 49 7.10 4.10 8.08
C MET A 49 7.03 4.41 6.58
N LEU A 50 5.83 4.41 6.00
CA LEU A 50 5.58 4.79 4.62
C LEU A 50 6.04 6.22 4.33
N ALA A 51 5.69 7.17 5.20
CA ALA A 51 6.13 8.55 5.08
C ALA A 51 7.67 8.68 5.14
N HIS A 52 8.34 7.87 5.96
CA HIS A 52 9.79 7.86 6.02
C HIS A 52 10.43 7.34 4.73
N VAL A 53 9.90 6.27 4.13
CA VAL A 53 10.35 5.76 2.83
C VAL A 53 10.18 6.83 1.74
N LEU A 54 9.02 7.48 1.67
CA LEU A 54 8.76 8.55 0.70
C LEU A 54 9.72 9.74 0.88
N ARG A 55 10.02 10.12 2.13
CA ARG A 55 11.02 11.17 2.44
C ARG A 55 12.43 10.78 2.00
N SER A 56 12.83 9.53 2.21
CA SER A 56 14.13 9.03 1.73
C SER A 56 14.23 9.05 0.19
N GLY A 57 13.08 8.95 -0.49
CA GLY A 57 12.96 9.13 -1.95
C GLY A 57 12.99 10.58 -2.41
N GLY A 58 13.18 11.55 -1.51
CA GLY A 58 13.31 12.97 -1.84
C GLY A 58 12.01 13.77 -1.83
N LEU A 59 10.95 13.27 -1.18
CA LEU A 59 9.68 14.00 -1.04
C LEU A 59 9.57 14.69 0.32
N GLU A 60 8.96 15.87 0.36
CA GLU A 60 8.38 16.38 1.58
C GLU A 60 7.00 15.73 1.78
N VAL A 61 6.76 15.16 2.95
CA VAL A 61 5.57 14.33 3.18
C VAL A 61 4.73 14.87 4.33
N ALA A 62 3.50 15.26 4.00
CA ALA A 62 2.45 15.53 4.97
C ALA A 62 1.65 14.25 5.22
N VAL A 63 1.43 13.91 6.48
CA VAL A 63 0.54 12.81 6.89
C VAL A 63 -0.67 13.43 7.57
N ARG A 64 -1.87 13.06 7.14
CA ARG A 64 -3.13 13.51 7.74
C ARG A 64 -4.08 12.35 7.94
N ARG A 65 -4.67 12.24 9.12
CA ARG A 65 -5.62 11.17 9.46
C ARG A 65 -6.96 11.39 8.77
N PHE A 66 -7.62 10.29 8.40
CA PHE A 66 -8.86 10.29 7.59
C PHE A 66 -9.98 11.19 8.14
N ASP A 67 -10.04 11.42 9.45
CA ASP A 67 -11.09 12.18 10.13
C ASP A 67 -10.66 13.59 10.55
N GLU A 68 -9.46 14.03 10.14
CA GLU A 68 -9.03 15.39 10.40
C GLU A 68 -9.93 16.40 9.65
N PRO A 69 -10.32 17.51 10.31
CA PRO A 69 -11.08 18.56 9.65
C PRO A 69 -10.37 19.09 8.40
N GLY A 70 -11.11 19.26 7.31
CA GLY A 70 -10.57 19.77 6.05
C GLY A 70 -9.68 18.78 5.29
N LEU A 71 -9.64 17.50 5.67
CA LEU A 71 -8.80 16.51 4.98
C LEU A 71 -9.18 16.39 3.50
N ARG A 72 -10.47 16.26 3.22
CA ARG A 72 -10.99 16.04 1.87
C ARG A 72 -10.56 17.16 0.94
N GLU A 73 -10.74 18.40 1.37
CA GLU A 73 -10.36 19.59 0.62
C GLU A 73 -8.85 19.64 0.39
N ALA A 74 -8.07 19.35 1.44
CA ALA A 74 -6.61 19.28 1.33
C ALA A 74 -6.15 18.19 0.35
N ALA A 75 -6.77 17.01 0.38
CA ALA A 75 -6.41 15.90 -0.49
C ALA A 75 -6.74 16.17 -1.95
N LEU A 76 -7.91 16.74 -2.24
CA LEU A 76 -8.34 17.05 -3.60
C LEU A 76 -7.66 18.30 -4.19
N ALA A 77 -7.10 19.17 -3.34
CA ALA A 77 -6.34 20.35 -3.77
C ALA A 77 -4.82 20.12 -3.81
N HIS A 78 -4.33 18.96 -3.37
CA HIS A 78 -2.89 18.69 -3.26
C HIS A 78 -2.23 18.62 -4.65
N GLU A 79 -1.17 19.41 -4.88
CA GLU A 79 -0.44 19.44 -6.14
C GLU A 79 0.79 18.50 -6.09
N GLY A 80 0.54 17.21 -5.92
CA GLY A 80 1.56 16.16 -5.84
C GLY A 80 0.96 14.77 -5.62
N PRO A 81 1.77 13.72 -5.48
CA PRO A 81 1.26 12.37 -5.26
C PRO A 81 0.35 12.31 -4.02
N LEU A 82 -0.85 11.77 -4.20
CA LEU A 82 -1.78 11.46 -3.12
C LEU A 82 -1.64 9.97 -2.77
N VAL A 83 -1.35 9.67 -1.52
CA VAL A 83 -1.18 8.31 -1.02
C VAL A 83 -2.34 7.96 -0.11
N LEU A 84 -3.16 7.01 -0.52
CA LEU A 84 -4.18 6.39 0.32
C LEU A 84 -3.49 5.31 1.16
N GLY A 85 -3.28 5.61 2.44
CA GLY A 85 -2.50 4.79 3.34
C GLY A 85 -3.19 3.50 3.79
N PRO A 86 -2.45 2.66 4.53
CA PRO A 86 -3.01 1.47 5.16
C PRO A 86 -3.98 1.83 6.29
N GLY A 87 -4.77 0.84 6.71
CA GLY A 87 -5.77 1.01 7.76
C GLY A 87 -6.47 -0.31 8.08
N PRO A 88 -6.98 -0.49 9.30
CA PRO A 88 -7.88 -1.60 9.60
C PRO A 88 -9.28 -1.32 9.03
N GLY A 89 -10.02 -2.38 8.73
CA GLY A 89 -11.42 -2.30 8.34
C GLY A 89 -11.78 -3.33 7.28
N ASP A 90 -13.08 -3.46 7.02
CA ASP A 90 -13.58 -4.14 5.82
C ASP A 90 -13.90 -3.06 4.77
N PRO A 91 -13.15 -2.98 3.65
CA PRO A 91 -13.40 -1.97 2.62
C PRO A 91 -14.81 -2.07 2.01
N SER A 92 -15.52 -3.18 2.19
CA SER A 92 -16.90 -3.37 1.72
C SER A 92 -17.96 -2.92 2.73
N ASP A 93 -17.59 -2.60 3.98
CA ASP A 93 -18.56 -2.20 5.02
C ASP A 93 -19.09 -0.77 4.80
N ALA A 94 -20.29 -0.67 4.25
CA ALA A 94 -20.97 0.61 4.03
C ALA A 94 -21.50 1.26 5.33
N THR A 95 -21.57 0.52 6.44
CA THR A 95 -22.07 1.02 7.73
C THR A 95 -20.98 1.73 8.53
N ASP A 96 -19.72 1.39 8.30
CA ASP A 96 -18.56 2.05 8.89
C ASP A 96 -18.36 3.48 8.33
N PRO A 97 -18.36 4.52 9.19
CA PRO A 97 -18.14 5.90 8.75
C PRO A 97 -16.78 6.15 8.07
N LYS A 98 -15.70 5.51 8.54
CA LYS A 98 -14.36 5.60 7.95
C LYS A 98 -14.38 5.00 6.54
N MET A 99 -14.95 3.82 6.37
CA MET A 99 -15.02 3.17 5.05
C MET A 99 -15.83 4.00 4.06
N ARG A 100 -16.97 4.55 4.46
CA ARG A 100 -17.73 5.48 3.60
C ARG A 100 -16.92 6.70 3.18
N PHE A 101 -16.23 7.33 4.13
CA PHE A 101 -15.41 8.50 3.84
C PHE A 101 -14.27 8.17 2.87
N LEU A 102 -13.50 7.12 3.18
CA LEU A 102 -12.35 6.72 2.38
C LEU A 102 -12.76 6.27 0.97
N ARG A 103 -13.83 5.47 0.81
CA ARG A 103 -14.34 5.09 -0.51
C ARG A 103 -14.72 6.29 -1.36
N SER A 104 -15.47 7.23 -0.79
CA SER A 104 -15.85 8.45 -1.51
C SER A 104 -14.63 9.30 -1.87
N LEU A 105 -13.65 9.42 -0.98
CA LEU A 105 -12.41 10.13 -1.28
C LEU A 105 -11.63 9.43 -2.41
N THR A 106 -11.54 8.11 -2.39
CA THR A 106 -10.87 7.31 -3.44
C THR A 106 -11.50 7.53 -4.81
N ALA A 107 -12.83 7.44 -4.91
CA ALA A 107 -13.56 7.66 -6.17
C ALA A 107 -13.29 9.05 -6.74
N GLU A 108 -13.33 10.09 -5.91
CA GLU A 108 -13.03 11.46 -6.33
C GLU A 108 -11.56 11.65 -6.72
N ALA A 109 -10.64 11.05 -5.97
CA ALA A 109 -9.21 11.11 -6.27
C ALA A 109 -8.90 10.45 -7.62
N LEU A 110 -9.43 9.25 -7.90
CA LEU A 110 -9.19 8.57 -9.18
C LEU A 110 -9.75 9.35 -10.38
N GLY A 111 -10.89 10.04 -10.23
CA GLY A 111 -11.46 10.85 -11.31
C GLY A 111 -10.81 12.23 -11.51
N ARG A 112 -10.24 12.81 -10.45
CA ARG A 112 -9.87 14.25 -10.43
C ARG A 112 -8.39 14.52 -10.23
N HIS A 113 -7.67 13.64 -9.55
CA HIS A 113 -6.30 13.90 -9.13
C HIS A 113 -5.32 13.75 -10.30
N ARG A 114 -4.62 14.82 -10.65
CA ARG A 114 -3.73 14.84 -11.84
C ARG A 114 -2.30 14.41 -11.55
N HIS A 115 -1.92 14.32 -10.28
CA HIS A 115 -0.53 14.12 -9.85
C HIS A 115 -0.24 12.67 -9.41
N GLY A 116 -1.15 11.74 -9.69
CA GLY A 116 -1.03 10.32 -9.36
C GLY A 116 -1.57 9.97 -7.99
N VAL A 117 -2.25 8.82 -7.92
CA VAL A 117 -2.80 8.25 -6.68
C VAL A 117 -2.12 6.92 -6.43
N LEU A 118 -1.62 6.72 -5.22
CA LEU A 118 -1.02 5.46 -4.77
C LEU A 118 -1.83 4.89 -3.61
N GLY A 119 -2.35 3.68 -3.75
CA GLY A 119 -2.99 2.95 -2.67
C GLY A 119 -2.05 1.94 -2.02
N VAL A 120 -2.05 1.86 -0.70
CA VAL A 120 -1.28 0.86 0.07
C VAL A 120 -2.21 0.10 1.01
N CYS A 121 -2.19 -1.24 0.97
CA CYS A 121 -3.05 -2.12 1.77
C CYS A 121 -4.55 -1.73 1.62
N LEU A 122 -5.20 -1.22 2.66
CA LEU A 122 -6.57 -0.70 2.57
C LEU A 122 -6.74 0.32 1.42
N GLY A 123 -5.80 1.24 1.22
CA GLY A 123 -5.85 2.18 0.10
C GLY A 123 -5.81 1.48 -1.27
N HIS A 124 -5.08 0.38 -1.39
CA HIS A 124 -5.05 -0.45 -2.59
C HIS A 124 -6.38 -1.19 -2.79
N GLU A 125 -6.93 -1.78 -1.73
CA GLU A 125 -8.23 -2.47 -1.75
C GLU A 125 -9.36 -1.52 -2.17
N LEU A 126 -9.35 -0.27 -1.68
CA LEU A 126 -10.32 0.75 -2.06
C LEU A 126 -10.20 1.15 -3.53
N ILE A 127 -8.98 1.28 -4.07
CA ILE A 127 -8.76 1.54 -5.49
C ILE A 127 -9.25 0.34 -6.32
N ALA A 128 -8.90 -0.88 -5.92
CA ALA A 128 -9.33 -2.09 -6.60
C ALA A 128 -10.87 -2.20 -6.66
N ALA A 129 -11.55 -1.91 -5.54
CA ALA A 129 -13.00 -1.89 -5.47
C ALA A 129 -13.62 -0.84 -6.41
N GLU A 130 -13.03 0.36 -6.49
CA GLU A 130 -13.49 1.41 -7.40
C GLU A 130 -13.27 1.05 -8.88
N LEU A 131 -12.26 0.23 -9.16
CA LEU A 131 -12.01 -0.34 -10.48
C LEU A 131 -12.89 -1.57 -10.80
N GLY A 132 -13.83 -1.92 -9.92
CA GLY A 132 -14.79 -3.00 -10.13
C GLY A 132 -14.30 -4.39 -9.73
N LEU A 133 -13.17 -4.50 -9.02
CA LEU A 133 -12.69 -5.78 -8.50
C LEU A 133 -13.42 -6.17 -7.21
N ASP A 134 -13.72 -7.45 -7.09
CA ASP A 134 -14.32 -8.01 -5.88
C ASP A 134 -13.30 -8.04 -4.74
N ILE A 135 -13.67 -7.47 -3.58
CA ILE A 135 -12.88 -7.59 -2.36
C ILE A 135 -13.41 -8.74 -1.53
N VAL A 136 -12.56 -9.73 -1.30
CA VAL A 136 -12.93 -10.92 -0.54
C VAL A 136 -12.05 -11.09 0.68
N ARG A 137 -12.60 -11.71 1.71
CA ARG A 137 -11.86 -12.09 2.91
C ARG A 137 -10.99 -13.31 2.64
N LYS A 138 -9.73 -13.29 3.05
CA LYS A 138 -8.81 -14.42 2.94
C LYS A 138 -9.22 -15.53 3.92
N GLU A 139 -9.18 -16.79 3.48
CA GLU A 139 -9.41 -17.94 4.36
C GLU A 139 -8.34 -18.05 5.45
N VAL A 140 -7.09 -17.77 5.09
CA VAL A 140 -5.95 -17.67 6.00
C VAL A 140 -5.36 -16.27 5.89
N PRO A 141 -5.47 -15.42 6.93
CA PRO A 141 -4.84 -14.10 6.94
C PRO A 141 -3.32 -14.24 6.88
N TYR A 142 -2.68 -13.51 5.96
CA TYR A 142 -1.23 -13.39 5.97
C TYR A 142 -0.87 -12.24 6.91
N GLN A 143 -0.46 -12.59 8.12
CA GLN A 143 0.02 -11.64 9.14
C GLN A 143 1.54 -11.80 9.27
N GLY A 144 2.31 -11.00 8.53
CA GLY A 144 3.77 -10.99 8.59
C GLY A 144 4.45 -12.12 7.81
N ALA A 145 3.80 -12.65 6.78
CA ALA A 145 4.44 -13.59 5.86
C ALA A 145 5.22 -12.83 4.77
N GLN A 146 6.45 -13.27 4.50
CA GLN A 146 7.17 -12.90 3.29
C GLN A 146 6.81 -13.87 2.18
N THR A 147 6.45 -13.34 1.02
CA THR A 147 6.05 -14.13 -0.15
C THR A 147 6.72 -13.55 -1.38
N GLU A 148 7.20 -14.44 -2.25
CA GLU A 148 7.67 -14.04 -3.57
C GLU A 148 6.46 -13.90 -4.50
N ILE A 149 6.38 -12.77 -5.18
CA ILE A 149 5.32 -12.47 -6.14
C ILE A 149 5.93 -12.12 -7.49
N ASP A 150 5.18 -12.36 -8.56
CA ASP A 150 5.41 -11.63 -9.81
C ASP A 150 4.79 -10.23 -9.68
N PHE A 151 5.64 -9.22 -9.76
CA PHE A 151 5.29 -7.80 -9.75
C PHE A 151 5.57 -7.21 -11.13
N PHE A 152 4.58 -7.31 -12.02
CA PHE A 152 4.66 -6.86 -13.42
C PHE A 152 5.87 -7.45 -14.17
N GLY A 153 6.02 -8.77 -14.11
CA GLY A 153 7.10 -9.52 -14.78
C GLY A 153 8.43 -9.53 -14.02
N ARG A 154 8.46 -9.01 -12.79
CA ARG A 154 9.64 -9.03 -11.91
C ARG A 154 9.35 -9.83 -10.64
N PRO A 155 10.17 -10.85 -10.29
CA PRO A 155 10.03 -11.51 -9.01
C PRO A 155 10.46 -10.55 -7.89
N GLU A 156 9.59 -10.36 -6.91
CA GLU A 156 9.84 -9.50 -5.73
C GLU A 156 9.43 -10.23 -4.46
N THR A 157 10.22 -10.08 -3.39
CA THR A 157 9.84 -10.60 -2.05
C THR A 157 9.19 -9.48 -1.25
N VAL A 158 7.91 -9.65 -0.91
CA VAL A 158 7.12 -8.63 -0.21
C VAL A 158 6.51 -9.20 1.08
N GLY A 159 6.20 -8.32 2.02
CA GLY A 159 5.50 -8.68 3.27
C GLY A 159 4.01 -8.36 3.18
N PHE A 160 3.16 -9.32 3.54
CA PHE A 160 1.71 -9.14 3.55
C PHE A 160 1.16 -8.97 4.98
N TYR A 161 0.22 -8.03 5.12
CA TYR A 161 -0.48 -7.68 6.37
C TYR A 161 -1.95 -7.35 6.07
N ASN A 162 -2.66 -8.28 5.43
CA ASN A 162 -4.03 -8.07 4.98
C ASN A 162 -4.94 -9.25 5.29
N SER A 163 -6.18 -8.93 5.65
CA SER A 163 -7.25 -9.94 5.85
C SER A 163 -8.23 -9.98 4.67
N PHE A 164 -8.22 -8.94 3.84
CA PHE A 164 -9.00 -8.83 2.62
C PHE A 164 -8.05 -8.75 1.43
N VAL A 165 -8.53 -9.11 0.25
CA VAL A 165 -7.78 -8.96 -0.99
C VAL A 165 -8.72 -8.83 -2.17
N ALA A 166 -8.28 -8.09 -3.18
CA ALA A 166 -8.99 -8.03 -4.44
C ALA A 166 -8.78 -9.33 -5.23
N ARG A 167 -9.82 -9.80 -5.91
CA ARG A 167 -9.74 -10.91 -6.86
C ARG A 167 -10.02 -10.46 -8.27
N CYS A 168 -9.24 -11.01 -9.19
CA CYS A 168 -9.38 -10.73 -10.62
C CYS A 168 -9.33 -12.04 -11.40
N ASP A 169 -10.45 -12.37 -12.05
CA ASP A 169 -10.49 -13.43 -13.03
C ASP A 169 -9.95 -12.96 -14.40
N ASP A 170 -9.86 -13.88 -15.36
CA ASP A 170 -9.28 -13.61 -16.67
C ASP A 170 -10.12 -12.61 -17.48
N GLY A 171 -11.45 -12.66 -17.31
CA GLY A 171 -12.38 -11.76 -18.01
C GLY A 171 -12.23 -10.33 -17.54
N THR A 172 -12.23 -10.14 -16.22
CA THR A 172 -12.04 -8.83 -15.56
C THR A 172 -10.65 -8.27 -15.85
N ALA A 173 -9.62 -9.12 -15.86
CA ALA A 173 -8.27 -8.70 -16.22
C ALA A 173 -8.19 -8.18 -17.66
N ALA A 174 -8.87 -8.84 -18.60
CA ALA A 174 -8.92 -8.40 -20.00
C ALA A 174 -9.69 -7.08 -20.16
N GLU A 175 -10.77 -6.88 -19.41
CA GLU A 175 -11.53 -5.62 -19.37
C GLU A 175 -10.68 -4.46 -18.82
N LEU A 176 -10.03 -4.67 -17.67
CA LEU A 176 -9.11 -3.70 -17.08
C LEU A 176 -7.97 -3.34 -18.04
N ALA A 177 -7.38 -4.34 -18.71
CA ALA A 177 -6.33 -4.11 -19.70
C ALA A 177 -6.82 -3.28 -20.90
N ALA A 178 -8.07 -3.45 -21.33
CA ALA A 178 -8.67 -2.62 -22.38
C ALA A 178 -8.82 -1.15 -21.96
N HIS A 179 -8.89 -0.89 -20.65
CA HIS A 179 -8.87 0.44 -20.04
C HIS A 179 -7.47 0.92 -19.65
N GLY A 180 -6.41 0.20 -20.05
CA GLY A 180 -5.02 0.56 -19.77
C GLY A 180 -4.55 0.19 -18.36
N ILE A 181 -5.32 -0.62 -17.64
CA ILE A 181 -5.00 -1.05 -16.28
C ILE A 181 -4.38 -2.45 -16.31
N GLU A 182 -3.14 -2.53 -15.87
CA GLU A 182 -2.39 -3.77 -15.71
C GLU A 182 -2.59 -4.34 -14.30
N VAL A 183 -2.78 -5.66 -14.23
CA VAL A 183 -3.04 -6.38 -12.98
C VAL A 183 -1.94 -7.40 -12.73
N SER A 184 -1.24 -7.24 -11.60
CA SER A 184 -0.32 -8.26 -11.07
C SER A 184 -1.10 -9.16 -10.12
N ARG A 185 -1.18 -10.46 -10.43
CA ARG A 185 -1.98 -11.43 -9.64
C ARG A 185 -1.34 -12.80 -9.54
N ALA A 186 -1.70 -13.54 -8.50
CA ALA A 186 -1.37 -14.95 -8.34
C ALA A 186 -2.24 -15.85 -9.24
N ALA A 187 -1.85 -17.14 -9.33
CA ALA A 187 -2.56 -18.13 -10.15
C ALA A 187 -4.00 -18.41 -9.69
N ASP A 188 -4.30 -18.16 -8.41
CA ASP A 188 -5.66 -18.25 -7.86
C ASP A 188 -6.47 -16.95 -8.08
N GLY A 189 -5.91 -15.94 -8.74
CA GLY A 189 -6.55 -14.67 -9.02
C GLY A 189 -6.45 -13.63 -7.90
N GLU A 190 -5.69 -13.90 -6.84
CA GLU A 190 -5.37 -12.89 -5.83
C GLU A 190 -4.57 -11.74 -6.44
N VAL A 191 -5.06 -10.50 -6.33
CA VAL A 191 -4.38 -9.32 -6.86
C VAL A 191 -3.32 -8.85 -5.87
N HIS A 192 -2.08 -8.72 -6.36
CA HIS A 192 -0.95 -8.17 -5.60
C HIS A 192 -0.75 -6.67 -5.86
N ALA A 193 -0.99 -6.23 -7.10
CA ALA A 193 -0.80 -4.84 -7.51
C ALA A 193 -1.61 -4.46 -8.75
N LEU A 194 -1.89 -3.16 -8.89
CA LEU A 194 -2.56 -2.55 -10.04
C LEU A 194 -1.73 -1.36 -10.53
N ARG A 195 -1.70 -1.15 -11.86
CA ARG A 195 -1.03 -0.02 -12.49
C ARG A 195 -1.88 0.49 -13.65
N GLY A 196 -2.14 1.80 -13.71
CA GLY A 196 -2.82 2.47 -14.82
C GLY A 196 -2.05 3.70 -15.30
#